data_AF-A0A7S3FBS9-F1
#
_entry.id   AF-A0A7S3FBS9-F1
#
_cell.length_a   1.000
_cell.length_b   1.000
_cell.length_c   1.000
_cell.angle_alpha   90.00
_cell.angle_beta   90.00
_cell.angle_gamma   90.00
#
_symmetry.space_group_name_H-M   'P 1'
#
loop_
_entity.id
_entity.type
_entity.pdbx_description
1 polymer ?
#
loop_
_entity_poly.entity_id
_entity_poly.type
_entity_poly.pdbx_seq_one_letter_code
_entity_poly.pdbx_strand_id
1 'polypeptide(L)'
;EDLQITWPLFRWAGTSPGAEDKYFARMGKGIISVYEAPSMGLLDKKSFRVEGLKEFLWSPAMPWLSMYVEETNDGNTPARVSILDVTTRRDIRSKNLFMVSDLRMFWHPQGTYFAAVVTRHTKSKKTLYSGFELFRTGERDVPVEVLTLDNKNDKVLDFAWEPKGH
;
A
#
# COMPACT_ATOMS: atom_id res chain seq x y z
N GLU A 1 -12.02 17.15 -11.84
CA GLU A 1 -12.47 15.90 -11.23
C GLU A 1 -12.55 16.07 -9.73
N ASP A 2 -13.75 15.86 -9.19
CA ASP A 2 -14.00 15.83 -7.76
C ASP A 2 -13.33 14.60 -7.14
N LEU A 3 -12.75 14.77 -5.96
CA LEU A 3 -12.16 13.64 -5.21
C LEU A 3 -13.27 12.63 -4.90
N GLN A 4 -13.17 11.43 -5.46
CA GLN A 4 -14.03 10.33 -5.06
C GLN A 4 -13.78 10.04 -3.57
N ILE A 5 -14.77 10.31 -2.73
CA ILE A 5 -14.69 10.10 -1.28
C ILE A 5 -14.88 8.60 -1.02
N THR A 6 -13.80 7.93 -0.62
CA THR A 6 -13.85 6.53 -0.20
C THR A 6 -14.01 6.46 1.31
N TRP A 7 -15.10 5.86 1.79
CA TRP A 7 -15.28 5.58 3.21
C TRP A 7 -14.44 4.36 3.64
N PRO A 8 -13.85 4.36 4.86
CA PRO A 8 -13.82 5.48 5.81
C PRO A 8 -12.84 6.59 5.37
N LEU A 9 -13.26 7.85 5.54
CA LEU A 9 -12.46 9.02 5.16
C LEU A 9 -11.16 9.13 5.96
N PHE A 10 -11.25 8.85 7.26
CA PHE A 10 -10.10 8.73 8.15
C PHE A 10 -9.85 7.26 8.47
N ARG A 11 -8.62 6.81 8.26
CA ARG A 11 -8.16 5.46 8.59
C ARG A 11 -7.22 5.55 9.78
N TRP A 12 -7.42 4.73 10.80
CA TRP A 12 -6.61 4.68 12.02
C TRP A 12 -5.48 3.65 11.89
N ALA A 13 -4.32 3.94 12.49
CA ALA A 13 -3.16 3.04 12.47
C ALA A 13 -3.29 1.86 13.46
N GLY A 14 -4.05 2.01 14.53
CA GLY A 14 -4.10 1.08 15.67
C GLY A 14 -5.13 -0.04 15.57
N THR A 15 -5.31 -0.68 14.41
CA THR A 15 -6.33 -1.74 14.27
C THR A 15 -5.96 -3.08 14.93
N SER A 16 -4.75 -3.23 15.46
CA SER A 16 -4.31 -4.45 16.16
C SER A 16 -4.52 -4.36 17.68
N PRO A 17 -4.84 -5.50 18.33
CA PRO A 17 -4.93 -5.56 19.79
C PRO A 17 -3.64 -5.07 20.47
N GLY A 18 -3.75 -4.01 21.28
CA GLY A 18 -2.64 -3.44 22.05
C GLY A 18 -1.84 -2.34 21.34
N ALA A 19 -2.18 -1.99 20.09
CA ALA A 19 -1.65 -0.79 19.46
C ALA A 19 -2.35 0.46 20.06
N GLU A 20 -1.58 1.49 20.43
CA GLU A 20 -2.18 2.76 20.83
C GLU A 20 -2.73 3.48 19.59
N ASP A 21 -3.99 3.90 19.64
CA ASP A 21 -4.67 4.71 18.62
C ASP A 21 -4.10 6.13 18.58
N LYS A 22 -2.85 6.24 18.13
CA LYS A 22 -2.09 7.49 18.13
C LYS A 22 -2.19 8.25 16.83
N TYR A 23 -2.20 7.54 15.70
CA TYR A 23 -2.18 8.16 14.37
C TYR A 23 -3.41 7.78 13.55
N PHE A 24 -3.91 8.76 12.81
CA PHE A 24 -4.94 8.55 11.79
C PHE A 24 -4.64 9.40 10.57
N ALA A 25 -5.06 8.95 9.39
CA ALA A 25 -4.77 9.60 8.14
C ALA A 25 -5.98 9.70 7.24
N ARG A 26 -5.96 10.70 6.37
CA ARG A 26 -6.91 10.84 5.27
C ARG A 26 -6.16 11.09 3.96
N MET A 27 -6.77 10.66 2.87
CA MET A 27 -6.33 10.99 1.53
C MET A 27 -6.94 12.35 1.10
N GLY A 28 -6.13 13.19 0.46
CA GLY A 28 -6.55 14.37 -0.27
C GLY A 28 -6.01 14.34 -1.69
N LYS A 29 -6.23 15.40 -2.46
CA LYS A 29 -5.72 15.50 -3.84
C LYS A 29 -4.19 15.60 -3.82
N GLY A 30 -3.51 14.53 -4.25
CA GLY A 30 -2.06 14.46 -4.33
C GLY A 30 -1.35 14.47 -2.97
N ILE A 31 -2.07 14.25 -1.87
CA ILE A 31 -1.51 14.30 -0.51
C ILE A 31 -2.12 13.25 0.41
N ILE A 32 -1.35 12.85 1.42
CA ILE A 32 -1.84 12.17 2.63
C ILE A 32 -1.59 13.11 3.82
N SER A 33 -2.64 13.37 4.59
CA SER A 33 -2.54 14.10 5.85
C SER A 33 -2.64 13.12 7.01
N VAL A 34 -1.58 13.05 7.83
CA VAL A 34 -1.53 12.22 9.04
C VAL A 34 -1.66 13.13 10.25
N TYR A 35 -2.48 12.73 11.21
CA TYR A 35 -2.79 13.48 12.42
C TYR A 35 -2.44 12.66 13.66
N GLU A 36 -2.13 13.35 14.76
CA GLU A 36 -1.78 12.74 16.04
C GLU A 36 -2.86 12.99 17.09
N ALA A 37 -3.45 11.91 17.60
CA ALA A 37 -4.37 11.92 18.73
C ALA A 37 -3.59 12.07 20.06
N PRO A 38 -4.19 12.67 21.11
CA PRO A 38 -5.55 13.21 21.15
C PRO A 38 -5.66 14.64 20.58
N SER A 39 -4.55 15.30 20.27
CA SER A 39 -4.54 16.71 19.83
C SER A 39 -5.26 16.95 18.51
N MET A 40 -5.39 15.92 17.68
CA MET A 40 -5.88 15.98 16.30
C MET A 40 -5.08 16.94 15.41
N GLY A 41 -3.85 17.30 15.83
CA GLY A 41 -2.93 18.13 15.07
C GLY A 41 -2.32 17.38 13.90
N LEU A 42 -2.03 18.09 12.80
CA LEU A 42 -1.30 17.54 11.66
C LEU A 42 0.13 17.18 12.08
N LEU A 43 0.53 15.93 11.85
CA LEU A 43 1.84 15.40 12.20
C LEU A 43 2.95 16.24 11.54
N ASP A 44 3.88 16.72 12.36
CA ASP A 44 4.92 17.71 12.05
C ASP A 44 4.44 18.92 11.21
N LYS A 45 3.16 19.29 11.36
CA LYS A 45 2.53 20.42 10.66
C LYS A 45 2.63 20.36 9.13
N LYS A 46 2.83 19.18 8.54
CA LYS A 46 2.99 19.03 7.08
C LYS A 46 2.43 17.70 6.56
N SER A 47 1.67 17.76 5.47
CA SER A 47 1.19 16.57 4.75
C SER A 47 2.28 15.91 3.89
N PHE A 48 2.13 14.63 3.64
CA PHE A 48 2.94 13.88 2.67
C PHE A 48 2.42 14.16 1.26
N ARG A 49 3.30 14.55 0.34
CA ARG A 49 2.93 14.75 -1.07
C ARG A 49 3.09 13.46 -1.85
N VAL A 50 1.99 12.95 -2.39
CA VAL A 50 1.92 11.69 -3.13
C VAL A 50 0.94 11.85 -4.29
N GLU A 51 1.45 12.31 -5.43
CA GLU A 51 0.64 12.46 -6.66
C GLU A 51 0.25 11.09 -7.20
N GLY A 52 -0.96 10.97 -7.77
CA GLY A 52 -1.45 9.71 -8.35
C GLY A 52 -1.76 8.61 -7.32
N LEU A 53 -1.84 8.95 -6.03
CA LEU A 53 -2.22 8.00 -4.99
C LEU A 53 -3.63 7.44 -5.25
N LYS A 54 -3.73 6.12 -5.32
CA LYS A 54 -5.02 5.41 -5.37
C LYS A 54 -5.50 4.97 -4.01
N GLU A 55 -4.58 4.43 -3.22
CA GLU A 55 -4.91 3.87 -1.93
C GLU A 55 -3.72 3.91 -0.99
N PHE A 56 -4.01 4.00 0.30
CA PHE A 56 -3.07 3.69 1.36
C PHE A 56 -3.69 2.74 2.40
N LEU A 57 -2.86 1.93 3.05
CA LEU A 57 -3.24 1.12 4.21
C LEU A 57 -2.23 1.35 5.32
N TRP A 58 -2.69 1.24 6.57
CA TRP A 58 -1.81 1.21 7.72
C TRP A 58 -1.24 -0.20 7.91
N SER A 59 0.03 -0.28 8.30
CA SER A 59 0.56 -1.49 8.90
C SER A 59 -0.17 -1.76 10.21
N PRO A 60 -0.56 -3.02 10.49
CA PRO A 60 -1.20 -3.39 11.74
C PRO A 60 -0.22 -3.42 12.93
N ALA A 61 1.10 -3.38 12.70
CA ALA A 61 2.10 -3.52 13.77
C ALA A 61 2.96 -2.28 14.02
N MET A 62 3.10 -1.42 13.01
CA MET A 62 4.00 -0.27 13.04
C MET A 62 3.28 0.98 12.53
N PRO A 63 3.73 2.20 12.88
CA PRO A 63 3.18 3.44 12.34
C PRO A 63 3.65 3.67 10.88
N TRP A 64 3.47 2.65 10.04
CA TRP A 64 3.88 2.65 8.64
C TRP A 64 2.65 2.73 7.74
N LEU A 65 2.78 3.49 6.66
CA LEU A 65 1.80 3.61 5.58
C LEU A 65 2.28 2.86 4.35
N SER A 66 1.56 1.83 3.93
CA SER A 66 1.68 1.29 2.57
C SER A 66 0.85 2.15 1.61
N MET A 67 1.38 2.45 0.44
CA MET A 67 0.77 3.32 -0.56
C MET A 67 0.87 2.68 -1.94
N TYR A 68 -0.20 2.81 -2.73
CA TYR A 68 -0.22 2.48 -4.15
C TYR A 68 -0.45 3.73 -4.99
N VAL A 69 0.50 4.00 -5.87
CA VAL A 69 0.44 5.05 -6.90
C VAL A 69 0.30 4.37 -8.26
N GLU A 70 -0.71 4.79 -9.04
CA GLU A 70 -0.93 4.25 -10.38
C GLU A 70 0.09 4.74 -11.40
N GLU A 71 0.16 4.06 -12.55
CA GLU A 71 0.88 4.58 -13.71
C GLU A 71 0.23 5.89 -14.17
N THR A 72 1.06 6.90 -14.45
CA THR A 72 0.59 8.20 -14.96
C THR A 72 1.36 8.60 -16.21
N ASN A 73 0.89 9.65 -16.91
CA ASN A 73 1.51 10.18 -18.12
C ASN A 73 1.70 9.10 -19.21
N ASP A 74 0.63 8.36 -19.51
CA ASP A 74 0.61 7.27 -20.51
C ASP A 74 1.71 6.21 -20.32
N GLY A 75 2.07 5.93 -19.06
CA GLY A 75 3.08 4.93 -18.69
C GLY A 75 4.51 5.47 -18.59
N ASN A 76 4.72 6.78 -18.76
CA ASN A 76 6.03 7.40 -18.59
C ASN A 76 6.45 7.50 -17.11
N THR A 77 5.47 7.51 -16.20
CA THR A 77 5.71 7.37 -14.75
C THR A 77 5.18 6.01 -14.31
N PRO A 78 6.03 5.11 -13.80
CA PRO A 78 5.60 3.75 -13.45
C PRO A 78 4.67 3.76 -12.23
N ALA A 79 3.85 2.72 -12.13
CA ALA A 79 3.14 2.43 -10.89
C ALA A 79 4.16 2.18 -9.79
N ARG A 80 3.79 2.48 -8.55
CA ARG A 80 4.66 2.28 -7.40
C ARG A 80 3.86 1.78 -6.22
N VAL A 81 4.38 0.74 -5.58
CA VAL A 81 3.96 0.33 -4.24
C VAL A 81 5.09 0.65 -3.26
N SER A 82 4.76 1.27 -2.13
CA SER A 82 5.76 1.73 -1.17
C SER A 82 5.25 1.67 0.27
N ILE A 83 6.16 1.49 1.23
CA ILE A 83 5.93 1.54 2.66
C ILE A 83 6.77 2.68 3.23
N LEU A 84 6.14 3.60 3.96
CA LEU A 84 6.78 4.76 4.59
C LEU A 84 6.49 4.77 6.08
N ASP A 85 7.49 5.09 6.89
CA ASP A 85 7.32 5.34 8.32
C ASP A 85 6.91 6.79 8.54
N VAL A 86 5.72 7.00 9.13
CA VAL A 86 5.19 8.36 9.31
C VAL A 86 5.91 9.14 10.41
N THR A 87 6.52 8.46 11.38
CA THR A 87 7.19 9.07 12.52
C THR A 87 8.56 9.61 12.14
N THR A 88 9.27 8.88 11.28
CA THR A 88 10.58 9.30 10.77
C THR A 88 10.51 9.99 9.41
N ARG A 89 9.35 9.90 8.74
CA ARG A 89 9.12 10.35 7.36
C ARG A 89 10.08 9.73 6.35
N ARG A 90 10.57 8.51 6.62
CA ARG A 90 11.50 7.79 5.76
C ARG A 90 10.77 6.70 4.99
N ASP A 91 11.15 6.53 3.73
CA ASP A 91 10.75 5.37 2.94
C ASP A 91 11.42 4.12 3.54
N ILE A 92 10.60 3.15 3.94
CA ILE A 92 11.05 1.84 4.43
C ILE A 92 11.39 0.94 3.24
N ARG A 93 10.48 0.90 2.26
CA ARG A 93 10.66 0.12 1.04
C ARG A 93 9.80 0.67 -0.07
N SER A 94 10.28 0.60 -1.31
CA SER A 94 9.47 0.89 -2.49
C SER A 94 9.81 -0.02 -3.65
N LYS A 95 8.85 -0.24 -4.53
CA LYS A 95 9.02 -0.99 -5.76
C LYS A 95 8.21 -0.36 -6.88
N ASN A 96 8.89 -0.04 -7.98
CA ASN A 96 8.24 0.36 -9.21
C ASN A 96 7.71 -0.88 -9.94
N LEU A 97 6.52 -0.75 -10.49
CA LEU A 97 5.78 -1.78 -11.20
C LEU A 97 5.45 -1.25 -12.61
N PHE A 98 5.36 -2.17 -13.56
CA PHE A 98 5.17 -1.85 -14.96
C PHE A 98 4.09 -2.72 -15.57
N MET A 99 3.35 -2.15 -16.52
CA MET A 99 2.23 -2.78 -17.19
C MET A 99 1.17 -3.23 -16.17
N VAL A 100 0.89 -2.38 -15.18
CA VAL A 100 -0.11 -2.67 -14.14
C VAL A 100 -1.49 -2.30 -14.65
N SER A 101 -2.43 -3.23 -14.56
CA SER A 101 -3.86 -2.97 -14.81
C SER A 101 -4.63 -2.75 -13.53
N ASP A 102 -4.29 -3.48 -12.46
CA ASP A 102 -4.90 -3.37 -11.14
C ASP A 102 -3.93 -3.82 -10.05
N LEU A 103 -4.06 -3.27 -8.85
CA LEU A 103 -3.27 -3.65 -7.69
C LEU A 103 -4.11 -3.57 -6.42
N ARG A 104 -4.10 -4.67 -5.66
CA ARG A 104 -4.75 -4.77 -4.34
C ARG A 104 -3.71 -5.03 -3.27
N MET A 105 -3.83 -4.35 -2.13
CA MET A 105 -2.85 -4.39 -1.05
C MET A 105 -3.41 -5.12 0.18
N PHE A 106 -2.60 -5.97 0.80
CA PHE A 106 -2.99 -6.79 1.95
C PHE A 106 -1.87 -6.89 2.98
N TRP A 107 -2.13 -6.42 4.19
CA TRP A 107 -1.25 -6.64 5.32
C TRP A 107 -1.55 -7.98 5.99
N HIS A 108 -0.51 -8.73 6.33
CA HIS A 108 -0.63 -9.86 7.25
C HIS A 108 -1.10 -9.33 8.61
N PRO A 109 -1.99 -10.02 9.35
CA PRO A 109 -2.57 -9.45 10.58
C PRO A 109 -1.55 -9.11 11.68
N GLN A 110 -0.37 -9.75 11.69
CA GLN A 110 0.73 -9.40 12.60
C GLN A 110 1.70 -8.34 12.05
N GLY A 111 1.48 -7.85 10.82
CA GLY A 111 2.33 -6.85 10.17
C GLY A 111 3.72 -7.36 9.75
N THR A 112 3.94 -8.67 9.78
CA THR A 112 5.19 -9.36 9.41
C THR A 112 5.37 -9.50 7.90
N TYR A 113 4.27 -9.44 7.14
CA TYR A 113 4.25 -9.46 5.68
C TYR A 113 3.27 -8.44 5.12
N PHE A 114 3.56 -7.99 3.91
CA PHE A 114 2.68 -7.18 3.09
C PHE A 114 2.68 -7.73 1.66
N ALA A 115 1.50 -8.04 1.14
CA ALA A 115 1.33 -8.51 -0.23
C ALA A 115 0.67 -7.42 -1.08
N ALA A 116 1.24 -7.16 -2.25
CA ALA A 116 0.52 -6.51 -3.34
C ALA A 116 0.15 -7.57 -4.39
N VAL A 117 -1.14 -7.82 -4.55
CA VAL A 117 -1.67 -8.65 -5.64
C VAL A 117 -1.74 -7.77 -6.88
N VAL A 118 -0.95 -8.09 -7.89
CA VAL A 118 -0.81 -7.27 -9.09
C VAL A 118 -1.42 -8.01 -10.27
N THR A 119 -2.39 -7.38 -10.93
CA THR A 119 -2.86 -7.79 -12.25
C THR A 119 -2.08 -6.99 -13.29
N ARG A 120 -1.28 -7.69 -14.09
CA ARG A 120 -0.46 -7.09 -15.13
C ARG A 120 -1.04 -7.37 -16.51
N HIS A 121 -0.79 -6.49 -17.45
CA HIS A 121 -1.07 -6.70 -18.87
C HIS A 121 0.22 -6.95 -19.66
N THR A 122 0.11 -7.64 -20.79
CA THR A 122 1.18 -7.67 -21.81
C THR A 122 1.32 -6.32 -22.49
N LYS A 123 2.47 -6.03 -23.14
CA LYS A 123 2.66 -4.79 -23.94
C LYS A 123 1.54 -4.53 -24.96
N SER A 124 0.96 -5.59 -25.55
CA SER A 124 -0.15 -5.49 -26.51
C SER A 124 -1.52 -5.22 -25.86
N LYS A 125 -1.58 -5.19 -24.53
CA LYS A 125 -2.79 -5.08 -23.68
C LYS A 125 -3.85 -6.18 -23.89
N LYS A 126 -3.52 -7.25 -24.63
CA LYS A 126 -4.46 -8.33 -24.97
C LYS A 126 -4.65 -9.36 -23.85
N THR A 127 -3.60 -9.62 -23.07
CA THR A 127 -3.61 -10.67 -22.05
C THR A 127 -3.30 -10.07 -20.69
N LEU A 128 -4.05 -10.52 -19.68
CA LEU A 128 -3.84 -10.22 -18.27
C LEU A 128 -3.29 -11.44 -17.54
N TYR A 129 -2.38 -11.23 -16.61
CA TYR A 129 -1.88 -12.27 -15.70
C TYR A 129 -1.69 -11.68 -14.30
N SER A 130 -1.93 -12.51 -13.28
CA SER A 130 -1.81 -12.10 -11.89
C SER A 130 -0.51 -12.61 -11.25
N GLY A 131 -0.03 -11.89 -10.26
CA GLY A 131 1.08 -12.30 -9.41
C GLY A 131 1.10 -11.49 -8.12
N PHE A 132 2.11 -11.73 -7.31
CA PHE A 132 2.30 -11.09 -6.01
C PHE A 132 3.67 -10.42 -5.93
N GLU A 133 3.68 -9.25 -5.31
CA GLU A 133 4.88 -8.65 -4.75
C GLU A 133 4.78 -8.83 -3.23
N LEU A 134 5.56 -9.76 -2.68
CA LEU A 134 5.52 -10.13 -1.28
C LEU A 134 6.68 -9.47 -0.52
N PHE A 135 6.34 -8.55 0.37
CA PHE A 135 7.28 -7.80 1.21
C PHE A 135 7.37 -8.49 2.58
N ARG A 136 8.58 -8.88 2.99
CA ARG A 136 8.82 -9.47 4.32
C ARG A 136 9.21 -8.38 5.31
N THR A 137 8.20 -7.73 5.89
CA THR A 137 8.37 -6.52 6.71
C THR A 137 8.96 -6.80 8.09
N GLY A 138 8.92 -8.06 8.55
CA GLY A 138 9.63 -8.50 9.75
C GLY A 138 11.13 -8.73 9.58
N GLU A 139 11.66 -8.67 8.35
CA GLU A 139 13.08 -8.90 8.05
C GLU A 139 13.83 -7.59 7.76
N ARG A 140 15.15 -7.57 8.01
CA ARG A 140 15.99 -6.39 7.73
C ARG A 140 15.94 -6.04 6.24
N ASP A 141 15.87 -4.75 5.94
CA ASP A 141 15.82 -4.19 4.57
C ASP A 141 14.55 -4.54 3.75
N VAL A 142 13.58 -5.22 4.38
CA VAL A 142 12.27 -5.62 3.81
C VAL A 142 12.44 -6.25 2.42
N PRO A 143 12.97 -7.48 2.34
CA PRO A 143 13.15 -8.16 1.07
C PRO A 143 11.78 -8.34 0.37
N VAL A 144 11.81 -8.29 -0.96
CA VAL A 144 10.62 -8.39 -1.80
C VAL A 144 10.75 -9.57 -2.73
N GLU A 145 9.85 -10.52 -2.58
CA GLU A 145 9.75 -11.72 -3.40
C GLU A 145 8.66 -11.53 -4.47
N VAL A 146 8.97 -11.95 -5.70
CA VAL A 146 8.01 -11.90 -6.82
C VAL A 146 7.47 -13.31 -7.00
N LEU A 147 6.18 -13.49 -6.76
CA LEU A 147 5.51 -14.77 -6.97
C LEU A 147 4.59 -14.67 -8.18
N THR A 148 4.80 -15.53 -9.15
CA THR A 148 3.96 -15.62 -10.34
C THR A 148 3.16 -16.91 -10.31
N LEU A 149 1.93 -16.88 -10.84
CA LEU A 149 1.18 -18.11 -11.07
C LEU A 149 1.86 -18.93 -12.17
N ASP A 150 1.93 -20.25 -11.99
CA ASP A 150 2.54 -21.17 -12.95
C ASP A 150 1.84 -21.10 -14.32
N ASN A 151 0.51 -21.04 -14.28
CA ASN A 151 -0.32 -20.83 -15.47
C ASN A 151 -0.65 -19.35 -15.63
N LYS A 152 -0.18 -18.75 -16.72
CA LYS A 152 -0.38 -17.32 -17.03
C LYS A 152 -1.83 -16.93 -17.31
N ASN A 153 -2.71 -17.90 -17.56
CA ASN A 153 -4.13 -17.64 -17.75
C ASN A 153 -4.91 -17.60 -16.44
N ASP A 154 -4.31 -18.07 -15.34
CA ASP A 154 -4.96 -18.05 -14.03
C ASP A 154 -5.00 -16.63 -13.49
N LYS A 155 -6.06 -16.34 -12.73
CA LYS A 155 -6.33 -15.03 -12.15
C LYS A 155 -6.49 -15.18 -10.65
N VAL A 156 -5.85 -14.29 -9.89
CA VAL A 156 -6.10 -14.20 -8.46
C VAL A 156 -7.42 -13.45 -8.27
N LEU A 157 -8.48 -14.17 -7.95
CA LEU A 157 -9.79 -13.57 -7.69
C LEU A 157 -9.83 -12.93 -6.29
N ASP A 158 -9.32 -13.64 -5.30
CA ASP A 158 -9.29 -13.19 -3.91
C ASP A 158 -7.99 -13.63 -3.22
N PHE A 159 -7.68 -12.98 -2.10
CA PHE A 159 -6.49 -13.25 -1.31
C PHE A 159 -6.76 -12.99 0.17
N ALA A 160 -6.38 -13.94 1.01
CA ALA A 160 -6.45 -13.83 2.45
C ALA A 160 -5.20 -14.43 3.10
N TRP A 161 -4.76 -13.79 4.17
CA TRP A 161 -3.69 -14.29 5.02
C TRP A 161 -4.22 -15.29 6.04
N GLU A 162 -3.42 -16.28 6.40
CA GLU A 162 -3.64 -17.01 7.64
C GLU A 162 -3.60 -16.02 8.82
N PRO A 163 -4.54 -16.06 9.78
CA PRO A 163 -4.57 -15.08 10.86
C PRO A 163 -3.37 -15.11 11.80
N LYS A 164 -2.68 -16.25 11.89
CA LYS A 164 -1.48 -16.48 12.69
C LYS A 164 -0.58 -17.42 11.91
N GLY A 165 0.42 -16.89 11.23
CA GLY A 165 1.28 -17.71 10.37
C GLY A 165 2.48 -16.94 9.81
N HIS A 166 3.15 -17.61 8.88
CA HIS A 166 4.23 -17.05 8.07
C HIS A 166 3.70 -16.74 6.66
#